data_AF-A0A804RF99-F1
#
_entry.id   AF-A0A804RF99-F1
#
_cell.length_a   1.000
_cell.length_b   1.000
_cell.length_c   1.000
_cell.angle_alpha   90.00
_cell.angle_beta   90.00
_cell.angle_gamma   90.00
#
_symmetry.space_group_name_H-M   'P 1'
#
loop_
_entity.id
_entity.type
_entity.pdbx_description
1 polymer ?
#
loop_
_entity_poly.entity_id
_entity_poly.type
_entity_poly.pdbx_seq_one_letter_code
_entity_poly.pdbx_strand_id
1 'polypeptide(L)'
;MGGSVPPQGLVGFGRGLLSFPSQNKDVYGSDFSYCLPSYNSSNFSGTLWLGPAGQPKRIKTTPLLSNPHRHSLYYVNMVRIRVGGRPVPVPASALAFEPASGRDTIVEAGTMFTRLSAPVYAVVRDVFQSRVRAPVAGPLGGFNTFYNVTISVPIVTFSFDGRVSVTLPERNVVIRSSSDGIACLAMAAGPSNGVDAVLNMLASMQQ
;
A
#
# COMPACT_ATOMS: atom_id res chain seq x y z
N MET A 1 -0.62 15.37 -35.38
CA MET A 1 -1.08 13.96 -35.46
C MET A 1 -1.53 13.55 -34.07
N GLY A 2 -2.84 13.43 -33.84
CA GLY A 2 -3.36 12.91 -32.58
C GLY A 2 -3.09 11.41 -32.54
N GLY A 3 -2.00 10.99 -31.90
CA GLY A 3 -1.77 9.58 -31.63
C GLY A 3 -2.94 9.08 -30.78
N SER A 4 -3.72 8.13 -31.30
CA SER A 4 -4.76 7.47 -30.52
C SER A 4 -4.09 6.87 -29.29
N VAL A 5 -4.52 7.31 -28.11
CA VAL A 5 -4.17 6.59 -26.88
C VAL A 5 -4.66 5.15 -27.09
N PRO A 6 -3.81 4.13 -26.95
CA PRO A 6 -4.25 2.75 -27.11
C PRO A 6 -5.47 2.51 -26.20
N PRO A 7 -6.43 1.67 -26.61
CA PRO A 7 -7.61 1.38 -25.81
C PRO A 7 -7.20 1.04 -24.37
N GLN A 8 -7.65 1.86 -23.42
CA GLN A 8 -7.40 1.62 -22.01
C GLN A 8 -8.50 0.70 -21.49
N GLY A 9 -8.10 -0.30 -20.70
CA GLY A 9 -9.01 -1.24 -20.07
C GLY A 9 -8.59 -1.54 -18.64
N LEU A 10 -9.54 -2.01 -17.84
CA LEU A 10 -9.29 -2.47 -16.48
C LEU A 10 -9.45 -3.99 -16.43
N VAL A 11 -8.43 -4.68 -15.91
CA VAL A 11 -8.47 -6.12 -15.66
C VAL A 11 -8.49 -6.37 -14.15
N GLY A 12 -9.49 -7.11 -13.68
CA GLY A 12 -9.66 -7.41 -12.26
C GLY A 12 -8.76 -8.56 -11.80
N PHE A 13 -7.71 -8.24 -11.06
CA PHE A 13 -6.81 -9.23 -10.43
C PHE A 13 -7.20 -9.60 -9.00
N GLY A 14 -8.43 -9.31 -8.58
CA GLY A 14 -8.97 -9.74 -7.28
C GLY A 14 -9.07 -11.27 -7.15
N ARG A 15 -9.72 -11.74 -6.09
CA ARG A 15 -9.92 -13.17 -5.78
C ARG A 15 -11.35 -13.66 -6.00
N GLY A 16 -12.23 -12.78 -6.49
CA GLY A 16 -13.61 -13.13 -6.81
C GLY A 16 -13.70 -14.15 -7.96
N LEU A 17 -14.85 -14.81 -8.10
CA LEU A 17 -15.08 -15.80 -9.16
C LEU A 17 -14.91 -15.22 -10.57
N LEU A 18 -15.26 -13.94 -10.75
CA LEU A 18 -15.12 -13.20 -12.01
C LEU A 18 -13.76 -12.52 -12.18
N SER A 19 -12.78 -12.77 -11.30
CA SER A 19 -11.44 -12.22 -11.46
C SER A 19 -10.64 -12.98 -12.53
N PHE A 20 -9.65 -12.32 -13.13
CA PHE A 20 -8.78 -12.96 -14.12
C PHE A 20 -8.03 -14.19 -13.55
N PRO A 21 -7.41 -14.15 -12.34
CA PRO A 21 -6.76 -15.32 -11.76
C PRO A 21 -7.71 -16.49 -11.49
N SER A 22 -8.97 -16.22 -11.13
CA SER A 22 -9.98 -17.27 -10.90
C SER A 22 -10.46 -17.91 -12.20
N GLN A 23 -10.74 -17.10 -13.22
CA GLN A 23 -11.22 -17.58 -14.52
C GLN A 23 -10.15 -18.38 -15.29
N ASN A 24 -8.86 -18.14 -15.02
CA ASN A 24 -7.75 -18.82 -15.67
C ASN A 24 -6.98 -19.75 -14.71
N LYS A 25 -7.64 -20.21 -13.64
CA LYS A 25 -7.03 -21.06 -12.62
C LYS A 25 -6.45 -22.35 -13.22
N ASP A 26 -7.12 -22.94 -14.20
CA ASP A 26 -6.67 -24.19 -14.82
C ASP A 26 -5.40 -24.01 -15.68
N VAL A 27 -5.09 -22.77 -16.08
CA VAL A 27 -3.92 -22.44 -16.90
C VAL A 27 -2.76 -21.91 -16.03
N TYR A 28 -3.06 -21.05 -15.06
CA TYR A 28 -2.04 -20.32 -14.27
C TYR A 28 -2.03 -20.67 -12.77
N GLY A 29 -2.85 -21.62 -12.31
CA GLY A 29 -2.87 -22.05 -10.90
C GLY A 29 -3.29 -20.96 -9.90
N SER A 30 -3.87 -19.85 -10.36
CA SER A 30 -4.11 -18.62 -9.59
C SER A 30 -2.85 -17.91 -9.07
N ASP A 31 -1.67 -18.27 -9.59
CA ASP A 31 -0.41 -17.60 -9.27
C ASP A 31 -0.17 -16.42 -10.21
N PHE A 32 0.22 -15.29 -9.66
CA PHE A 32 0.72 -14.17 -10.42
C PHE A 32 1.62 -13.29 -9.58
N SER A 33 2.45 -12.50 -10.24
CA SER A 33 3.19 -11.40 -9.61
C SER A 33 3.28 -10.24 -10.57
N TYR A 34 3.45 -9.05 -10.00
CA TYR A 34 3.64 -7.84 -10.78
C TYR A 34 4.63 -6.90 -10.10
N CYS A 35 5.24 -6.05 -10.91
CA CYS A 35 5.99 -4.89 -10.46
C CYS A 35 5.42 -3.70 -11.20
N LEU A 36 4.77 -2.80 -10.49
CA LEU A 36 4.23 -1.58 -11.09
C LEU A 36 5.37 -0.59 -11.37
N PRO A 37 5.31 0.16 -12.46
CA PRO A 37 6.24 1.25 -12.67
C PRO A 37 6.06 2.32 -11.59
N SER A 38 7.16 2.96 -11.19
CA SER A 38 7.07 4.10 -10.28
C SER A 38 6.38 5.27 -10.98
N TYR A 39 5.65 6.10 -10.22
CA TYR A 39 4.86 7.22 -10.74
C TYR A 39 5.70 8.25 -11.53
N ASN A 40 7.01 8.30 -11.28
CA ASN A 40 7.96 9.21 -11.93
C ASN A 40 8.89 8.51 -12.93
N SER A 41 8.64 7.23 -13.25
CA SER A 41 9.46 6.45 -14.18
C SER A 41 9.00 6.68 -15.62
N SER A 42 9.89 7.22 -16.46
CA SER A 42 9.65 7.36 -17.90
C SER A 42 10.11 6.13 -18.72
N ASN A 43 11.00 5.30 -18.17
CA ASN A 43 11.73 4.28 -18.94
C ASN A 43 11.43 2.83 -18.52
N PHE A 44 10.63 2.62 -17.48
CA PHE A 44 10.26 1.29 -17.00
C PHE A 44 8.73 1.14 -17.04
N SER A 45 8.27 0.07 -17.68
CA SER A 45 6.84 -0.20 -17.92
C SER A 45 6.21 -1.17 -16.89
N GLY A 46 7.01 -1.72 -15.96
CA GLY A 46 6.54 -2.77 -15.07
C GLY A 46 6.69 -4.18 -15.63
N THR A 47 6.26 -5.17 -14.85
CA THR A 47 6.19 -6.58 -15.25
C THR A 47 4.91 -7.23 -14.73
N LEU A 48 4.39 -8.21 -15.44
CA LEU A 48 3.29 -9.09 -15.02
C LEU A 48 3.67 -10.53 -15.39
N TRP A 49 3.72 -11.41 -14.40
CA TRP A 49 3.99 -12.84 -14.58
C TRP A 49 2.75 -13.63 -14.16
N LEU A 50 2.32 -14.55 -15.00
CA LEU A 50 1.18 -15.42 -14.77
C LEU A 50 1.65 -16.87 -14.65
N GLY A 51 1.15 -17.56 -13.65
CA GLY A 51 1.52 -18.93 -13.35
C GLY A 51 2.80 -19.06 -12.54
N PRO A 52 3.14 -20.30 -12.14
CA PRO A 52 4.31 -20.59 -11.33
C PRO A 52 5.63 -20.40 -12.09
N ALA A 53 5.59 -20.48 -13.43
CA ALA A 53 6.75 -20.25 -14.26
C ALA A 53 7.16 -18.77 -14.24
N GLY A 54 8.46 -18.50 -14.05
CA GLY A 54 8.99 -17.13 -14.00
C GLY A 54 8.88 -16.43 -12.64
N GLN A 55 8.22 -17.04 -11.65
CA GLN A 55 8.19 -16.50 -10.29
C GLN A 55 9.60 -16.48 -9.67
N PRO A 56 9.94 -15.49 -8.83
CA PRO A 56 11.28 -15.40 -8.28
C PRO A 56 11.59 -16.60 -7.36
N LYS A 57 12.75 -17.24 -7.56
CA LYS A 57 13.15 -18.46 -6.83
C LYS A 57 13.43 -18.24 -5.33
N ARG A 58 13.76 -17.00 -4.94
CA ARG A 58 14.07 -16.64 -3.55
C ARG A 58 13.19 -15.47 -3.13
N ILE A 59 12.13 -15.78 -2.41
CA ILE A 59 11.15 -14.80 -1.91
C ILE A 59 10.89 -15.02 -0.43
N LYS A 60 10.51 -13.96 0.25
CA LYS A 60 9.89 -14.02 1.58
C LYS A 60 8.39 -13.84 1.40
N THR A 61 7.60 -14.65 2.09
CA THR A 61 6.16 -14.71 1.90
C THR A 61 5.43 -14.56 3.23
N THR A 62 4.31 -13.85 3.22
CA THR A 62 3.31 -13.87 4.29
C THR A 62 2.08 -14.62 3.77
N PRO A 63 1.36 -15.38 4.62
CA PRO A 63 0.11 -16.00 4.21
C PRO A 63 -0.91 -14.95 3.75
N LEU A 64 -1.64 -15.27 2.68
CA LEU A 64 -2.86 -14.56 2.32
C LEU A 64 -4.01 -15.09 3.17
N LEU A 65 -4.77 -14.19 3.76
CA LEU A 65 -5.92 -14.51 4.61
C LEU A 65 -7.23 -14.38 3.83
N SER A 66 -8.34 -14.83 4.41
CA SER A 66 -9.66 -14.79 3.77
C SER A 66 -10.69 -14.26 4.76
N ASN A 67 -11.34 -13.15 4.42
CA ASN A 67 -12.51 -12.65 5.15
C ASN A 67 -13.80 -13.21 4.51
N PRO A 68 -14.63 -13.98 5.24
CA PRO A 68 -15.89 -14.55 4.73
C PRO A 68 -16.91 -13.52 4.23
N HIS A 69 -16.79 -12.26 4.66
CA HIS A 69 -17.71 -11.20 4.24
C HIS A 69 -17.26 -10.51 2.94
N ARG A 70 -15.98 -10.68 2.55
CA ARG A 70 -15.33 -9.92 1.44
C ARG A 70 -14.26 -10.76 0.75
N HIS A 71 -14.65 -11.91 0.21
CA HIS A 71 -13.74 -12.91 -0.37
C HIS A 71 -12.85 -12.45 -1.52
N SER A 72 -13.18 -11.34 -2.19
CA SER A 72 -12.46 -10.88 -3.38
C SER A 72 -11.14 -10.13 -3.08
N LEU A 73 -10.86 -9.78 -1.82
CA LEU A 73 -9.71 -8.95 -1.43
C LEU A 73 -8.50 -9.78 -0.96
N TYR A 74 -7.30 -9.21 -1.11
CA TYR A 74 -6.05 -9.79 -0.64
C TYR A 74 -5.73 -9.33 0.78
N TYR A 75 -6.10 -10.15 1.75
CA TYR A 75 -5.84 -9.89 3.17
C TYR A 75 -4.46 -10.38 3.60
N VAL A 76 -3.78 -9.60 4.43
CA VAL A 76 -2.53 -9.95 5.10
C VAL A 76 -2.61 -9.57 6.57
N ASN A 77 -1.93 -10.32 7.44
CA ASN A 77 -1.84 -9.92 8.85
C ASN A 77 -0.67 -8.97 9.04
N MET A 78 -0.95 -7.68 9.26
CA MET A 78 0.07 -6.70 9.60
C MET A 78 0.26 -6.69 11.13
N VAL A 79 1.50 -6.91 11.58
CA VAL A 79 1.80 -7.04 13.02
C VAL A 79 2.47 -5.79 13.59
N ARG A 80 3.09 -4.97 12.74
CA ARG A 80 3.81 -3.77 13.19
C ARG A 80 4.08 -2.78 12.08
N ILE A 81 4.02 -1.50 12.43
CA ILE A 81 4.55 -0.40 11.64
C ILE A 81 5.73 0.21 12.39
N ARG A 82 6.85 0.47 11.70
CA ARG A 82 7.99 1.23 12.24
C ARG A 82 8.21 2.50 11.45
N VAL A 83 8.55 3.58 12.15
CA VAL A 83 8.93 4.87 11.56
C VAL A 83 10.23 5.33 12.23
N GLY A 84 11.27 5.56 11.42
CA GLY A 84 12.62 5.88 11.88
C GLY A 84 13.15 4.82 12.86
N GLY A 85 13.01 3.54 12.49
CA GLY A 85 13.51 2.40 13.28
C GLY A 85 12.71 2.04 14.55
N ARG A 86 11.82 2.92 15.03
CA ARG A 86 11.02 2.64 16.24
C ARG A 86 9.60 2.17 15.88
N PRO A 87 9.05 1.18 16.60
CA PRO A 87 7.63 0.84 16.49
C PRO A 87 6.75 2.06 16.75
N VAL A 88 5.70 2.24 15.94
CA VAL A 88 4.65 3.21 16.27
C VAL A 88 3.75 2.62 17.36
N PRO A 89 3.29 3.42 18.34
CA PRO A 89 2.51 2.92 19.48
C PRO A 89 1.03 2.71 19.13
N VAL A 90 0.76 1.83 18.16
CA VAL A 90 -0.61 1.38 17.85
C VAL A 90 -0.92 0.08 18.60
N PRO A 91 -2.13 -0.09 19.17
CA PRO A 91 -2.54 -1.36 19.74
C PRO A 91 -2.44 -2.48 18.70
N ALA A 92 -1.96 -3.66 19.08
CA ALA A 92 -1.87 -4.80 18.16
C ALA A 92 -3.24 -5.14 17.53
N SER A 93 -4.32 -4.98 18.30
CA SER A 93 -5.70 -5.17 17.85
C SER A 93 -6.18 -4.17 16.79
N ALA A 94 -5.47 -3.07 16.55
CA ALA A 94 -5.77 -2.12 15.48
C ALA A 94 -5.15 -2.53 14.13
N LEU A 95 -4.21 -3.47 14.13
CA LEU A 95 -3.55 -4.00 12.92
C LEU A 95 -3.93 -5.47 12.65
N ALA A 96 -4.31 -6.21 13.69
CA ALA A 96 -4.67 -7.61 13.62
C ALA A 96 -5.84 -7.84 12.63
N PHE A 97 -5.74 -8.93 11.89
CA PHE A 97 -6.84 -9.45 11.08
C PHE A 97 -7.98 -9.93 11.98
N GLU A 98 -9.14 -9.30 11.87
CA GLU A 98 -10.33 -9.63 12.65
C GLU A 98 -11.61 -9.52 11.81
N PRO A 99 -11.98 -10.62 11.11
CA PRO A 99 -13.05 -10.64 10.12
C PRO A 99 -14.40 -10.16 10.60
N ALA A 100 -14.77 -10.44 11.86
CA ALA A 100 -16.09 -10.11 12.39
C ALA A 100 -16.27 -8.60 12.56
N SER A 101 -15.18 -7.88 12.88
CA SER A 101 -15.21 -6.42 13.04
C SER A 101 -14.87 -5.66 11.75
N GLY A 102 -14.34 -6.35 10.73
CA GLY A 102 -13.81 -5.76 9.50
C GLY A 102 -12.47 -5.04 9.68
N ARG A 103 -11.87 -5.11 10.88
CA ARG A 103 -10.51 -4.64 11.13
C ARG A 103 -9.54 -5.58 10.45
N ASP A 104 -9.00 -5.14 9.34
CA ASP A 104 -8.17 -5.97 8.49
C ASP A 104 -7.05 -5.14 7.86
N THR A 105 -6.06 -5.81 7.28
CA THR A 105 -5.12 -5.17 6.35
C THR A 105 -5.23 -5.83 4.98
N ILE A 106 -5.45 -5.03 3.93
CA ILE A 106 -5.47 -5.49 2.54
C ILE A 106 -4.35 -4.87 1.73
N VAL A 107 -3.97 -5.57 0.66
CA VAL A 107 -3.08 -5.06 -0.39
C VAL A 107 -3.92 -4.72 -1.62
N GLU A 108 -3.84 -3.48 -2.09
CA GLU A 108 -4.69 -2.94 -3.17
C GLU A 108 -3.85 -2.12 -4.16
N ALA A 109 -3.75 -2.60 -5.40
CA ALA A 109 -3.00 -1.91 -6.45
C ALA A 109 -3.80 -0.77 -7.12
N GLY A 110 -5.14 -0.81 -7.06
CA GLY A 110 -6.00 0.21 -7.65
C GLY A 110 -6.00 1.54 -6.89
N THR A 111 -5.41 1.58 -5.69
CA THR A 111 -5.26 2.78 -4.88
C THR A 111 -3.84 3.31 -5.01
N MET A 112 -3.69 4.64 -5.13
CA MET A 112 -2.38 5.27 -5.29
C MET A 112 -1.57 5.32 -3.98
N PHE A 113 -2.15 5.86 -2.91
CA PHE A 113 -1.49 6.04 -1.61
C PHE A 113 -2.24 5.33 -0.48
N THR A 114 -1.49 4.81 0.49
CA THR A 114 -2.01 3.94 1.55
C THR A 114 -3.06 4.64 2.38
N ARG A 115 -4.16 3.94 2.68
CA ARG A 115 -5.24 4.42 3.55
C ARG A 115 -5.24 3.57 4.81
N LEU A 116 -4.87 4.16 5.94
CA LEU A 116 -4.93 3.47 7.24
C LEU A 116 -6.20 3.88 7.96
N SER A 117 -6.76 3.00 8.79
CA SER A 117 -7.85 3.38 9.69
C SER A 117 -7.46 4.64 10.48
N ALA A 118 -8.41 5.53 10.73
CA ALA A 118 -8.09 6.85 11.28
C ALA A 118 -7.22 6.83 12.56
N PRO A 119 -7.44 5.92 13.54
CA PRO A 119 -6.58 5.82 14.72
C PRO A 119 -5.15 5.39 14.38
N VAL A 120 -4.97 4.46 13.43
CA VAL A 120 -3.64 3.98 13.01
C VAL A 120 -2.91 5.09 12.23
N TYR A 121 -3.61 5.76 11.31
CA TYR A 121 -3.04 6.87 10.54
C TYR A 121 -2.57 8.01 11.46
N ALA A 122 -3.39 8.42 12.43
CA ALA A 122 -3.03 9.52 13.33
C ALA A 122 -1.69 9.25 14.03
N VAL A 123 -1.50 8.05 14.59
CA VAL A 123 -0.25 7.68 15.26
C VAL A 123 0.92 7.62 14.28
N VAL A 124 0.74 7.03 13.09
CA VAL A 124 1.80 6.96 12.07
C VAL A 124 2.21 8.37 11.62
N ARG A 125 1.22 9.23 11.34
CA ARG A 125 1.41 10.64 10.97
C ARG A 125 2.20 11.38 12.04
N ASP A 126 1.79 11.30 13.30
CA ASP A 126 2.40 12.05 14.39
C ASP A 126 3.83 11.58 14.65
N VAL A 127 4.08 10.27 14.61
CA VAL A 127 5.45 9.74 14.70
C VAL A 127 6.27 10.18 13.49
N PHE A 128 5.73 10.14 12.27
CA PHE A 128 6.43 10.61 11.08
C PHE A 128 6.84 12.08 11.22
N GLN A 129 5.90 12.96 11.58
CA GLN A 129 6.14 14.38 11.79
C GLN A 129 7.20 14.61 12.87
N SER A 130 7.17 13.85 13.98
CA SER A 130 8.18 13.96 15.04
C SER A 130 9.60 13.60 14.61
N ARG A 131 9.78 12.88 13.50
CA ARG A 131 11.10 12.48 12.97
C ARG A 131 11.61 13.35 11.84
N VAL A 132 10.76 14.19 11.28
CA VAL A 132 11.14 15.13 10.21
C VAL A 132 11.51 16.47 10.84
N ARG A 133 12.74 16.94 10.59
CA ARG A 133 13.26 18.22 11.10
C ARG A 133 12.84 19.39 10.21
N ALA A 134 11.54 19.53 9.97
CA ALA A 134 10.96 20.62 9.20
C ALA A 134 9.52 20.88 9.68
N PRO A 135 9.03 22.12 9.59
CA PRO A 135 7.63 22.42 9.91
C PRO A 135 6.70 21.80 8.86
N VAL A 136 5.57 21.27 9.32
CA VAL A 136 4.48 20.88 8.41
C VAL A 136 3.85 22.15 7.86
N ALA A 137 3.80 22.28 6.54
CA ALA A 137 3.34 23.49 5.85
C ALA A 137 1.80 23.56 5.67
N GLY A 138 1.05 22.71 6.38
CA GLY A 138 -0.41 22.61 6.32
C GLY A 138 -0.92 21.44 5.47
N PRO A 139 -2.24 21.29 5.29
CA PRO A 139 -2.81 20.30 4.38
C PRO A 139 -2.69 20.76 2.92
N LEU A 140 -2.40 19.84 2.00
CA LEU A 140 -2.42 20.07 0.56
C LEU A 140 -3.28 19.00 -0.12
N GLY A 141 -4.42 19.39 -0.67
CA GLY A 141 -5.38 18.44 -1.25
C GLY A 141 -5.81 17.38 -0.23
N GLY A 142 -5.61 16.10 -0.57
CA GLY A 142 -5.92 14.96 0.30
C GLY A 142 -4.86 14.63 1.36
N PHE A 143 -3.76 15.39 1.46
CA PHE A 143 -2.63 15.08 2.34
C PHE A 143 -2.62 16.01 3.56
N ASN A 144 -2.57 15.45 4.77
CA ASN A 144 -2.45 16.22 6.02
C ASN A 144 -1.00 16.44 6.46
N THR A 145 -0.01 15.92 5.74
CA THR A 145 1.40 16.05 6.08
C THR A 145 2.18 16.39 4.84
N PHE A 146 2.44 17.68 4.70
CA PHE A 146 3.10 18.31 3.57
C PHE A 146 4.23 19.20 4.07
N TYR A 147 5.34 19.21 3.34
CA TYR A 147 6.51 20.03 3.61
C TYR A 147 6.85 20.82 2.33
N ASN A 148 7.19 22.09 2.48
CA ASN A 148 7.60 22.99 1.39
C ASN A 148 9.14 23.16 1.31
N VAL A 149 9.87 22.23 1.92
CA VAL A 149 11.33 22.19 1.94
C VAL A 149 11.80 20.76 1.73
N THR A 150 13.05 20.60 1.29
CA THR A 150 13.67 19.27 1.23
C THR A 150 13.76 18.68 2.63
N ILE A 151 13.27 17.46 2.80
CA ILE A 151 13.30 16.72 4.08
C ILE A 151 14.14 15.45 3.98
N SER A 152 14.76 15.07 5.10
CA SER A 152 15.22 13.71 5.31
C SER A 152 14.02 12.84 5.66
N VAL A 153 13.72 11.85 4.83
CA VAL A 153 12.53 10.99 5.02
C VAL A 153 12.87 9.87 6.01
N PRO A 154 12.14 9.73 7.13
CA PRO A 154 12.38 8.63 8.05
C PRO A 154 12.01 7.29 7.39
N ILE A 155 12.83 6.26 7.63
CA ILE A 155 12.56 4.90 7.14
C ILE A 155 11.22 4.41 7.67
N VAL A 156 10.34 3.93 6.78
CA VAL A 156 9.08 3.27 7.14
C VAL A 156 9.17 1.79 6.83
N THR A 157 8.69 0.95 7.74
CA THR A 157 8.70 -0.51 7.55
C THR A 157 7.40 -1.12 8.05
N PHE A 158 6.75 -1.90 7.18
CA PHE A 158 5.61 -2.75 7.53
C PHE A 158 6.11 -4.15 7.84
N SER A 159 5.62 -4.74 8.93
CA SER A 159 5.93 -6.11 9.32
C SER A 159 4.66 -6.94 9.30
N PHE A 160 4.77 -8.16 8.79
CA PHE A 160 3.68 -9.10 8.61
C PHE A 160 3.99 -10.42 9.31
N ASP A 161 3.00 -11.30 9.37
CA ASP A 161 3.20 -12.69 9.76
C ASP A 161 4.28 -13.39 8.92
N GLY A 162 4.84 -14.47 9.48
CA GLY A 162 5.99 -15.15 8.88
C GLY A 162 7.32 -14.42 9.05
N ARG A 163 7.37 -13.39 9.91
CA ARG A 163 8.57 -12.56 10.16
C ARG A 163 9.06 -11.85 8.90
N VAL A 164 8.13 -11.48 8.01
CA VAL A 164 8.42 -10.70 6.81
C VAL A 164 8.32 -9.21 7.14
N SER A 165 9.29 -8.43 6.68
CA SER A 165 9.27 -6.98 6.78
C SER A 165 9.54 -6.36 5.42
N VAL A 166 8.70 -5.39 5.05
CA VAL A 166 8.83 -4.58 3.84
C VAL A 166 9.27 -3.18 4.28
N THR A 167 10.54 -2.87 4.02
CA THR A 167 11.10 -1.54 4.25
C THR A 167 10.94 -0.72 2.99
N LEU A 168 10.23 0.40 3.09
CA LEU A 168 9.90 1.24 1.96
C LEU A 168 11.10 2.13 1.59
N PRO A 169 11.48 2.22 0.31
CA PRO A 169 12.38 3.28 -0.15
C PRO A 169 11.68 4.65 -0.05
N GLU A 170 12.43 5.75 0.02
CA GLU A 170 11.85 7.07 0.28
C GLU A 170 10.74 7.48 -0.70
N ARG A 171 10.89 7.12 -1.99
CA ARG A 171 9.91 7.40 -3.05
C ARG A 171 8.56 6.69 -2.87
N ASN A 172 8.53 5.66 -2.02
CA ASN A 172 7.34 4.92 -1.62
C ASN A 172 6.79 5.42 -0.26
N VAL A 173 7.45 6.39 0.37
CA VAL A 173 7.02 7.01 1.65
C VAL A 173 6.46 8.40 1.42
N VAL A 174 7.06 9.18 0.51
CA VAL A 174 6.62 10.54 0.18
C VAL A 174 6.45 10.73 -1.32
N ILE A 175 5.42 11.48 -1.71
CA ILE A 175 5.29 12.03 -3.07
C ILE A 175 6.05 13.34 -3.10
N ARG A 176 6.98 13.47 -4.03
CA ARG A 176 7.72 14.72 -4.27
C ARG A 176 7.21 15.42 -5.53
N SER A 177 7.05 16.74 -5.45
CA SER A 177 6.94 17.59 -6.65
C SER A 177 8.31 17.68 -7.32
N SER A 178 8.34 17.77 -8.65
CA SER A 178 9.59 17.88 -9.43
C SER A 178 10.28 19.24 -9.30
N SER A 179 9.55 20.33 -8.96
CA SER A 179 10.06 21.70 -9.03
C SER A 179 10.34 22.38 -7.68
N ASP A 180 9.59 22.05 -6.62
CA ASP A 180 9.43 22.99 -5.50
C ASP A 180 9.96 22.48 -4.15
N GLY A 181 10.74 21.39 -4.13
CA GLY A 181 11.17 20.74 -2.87
C GLY A 181 10.01 20.19 -2.03
N ILE A 182 8.79 20.20 -2.58
CA ILE A 182 7.57 19.76 -1.93
C ILE A 182 7.63 18.24 -1.67
N ALA A 183 7.29 17.83 -0.45
CA ALA A 183 7.12 16.43 -0.10
C ALA A 183 5.82 16.22 0.71
N CYS A 184 4.95 15.33 0.24
CA CYS A 184 3.73 14.90 0.94
C CYS A 184 3.89 13.46 1.43
N LEU A 185 3.51 13.17 2.67
CA LEU A 185 3.40 11.80 3.16
C LEU A 185 2.41 11.02 2.27
N ALA A 186 2.86 9.93 1.66
CA ALA A 186 2.08 9.11 0.76
C ALA A 186 1.12 8.15 1.52
N MET A 187 0.52 8.63 2.60
CA MET A 187 -0.44 7.90 3.43
C MET A 187 -1.51 8.88 3.92
N ALA A 188 -2.74 8.41 4.06
CA ALA A 188 -3.86 9.19 4.59
C ALA A 188 -4.78 8.34 5.47
N ALA A 189 -5.70 9.00 6.17
CA ALA A 189 -6.81 8.30 6.81
C ALA A 189 -7.73 7.66 5.75
N GLY A 190 -8.21 6.47 6.07
CA GLY A 190 -9.41 5.90 5.46
C GLY A 190 -10.67 6.73 5.79
N PRO A 191 -11.82 6.34 5.24
CA PRO A 191 -13.08 7.01 5.56
C PRO A 191 -13.39 6.93 7.07
N SER A 192 -14.09 7.91 7.62
CA SER A 192 -14.46 7.92 9.04
C SER A 192 -15.67 7.03 9.36
N ASN A 193 -16.44 6.64 8.34
CA ASN A 193 -17.65 5.84 8.45
C ASN A 193 -17.74 4.84 7.28
N GLY A 194 -18.68 3.90 7.40
CA GLY A 194 -18.91 2.85 6.40
C GLY A 194 -18.00 1.63 6.56
N VAL A 195 -18.13 0.70 5.62
CA VAL A 195 -17.53 -0.65 5.70
C VAL A 195 -16.00 -0.67 5.66
N ASP A 196 -15.37 0.42 5.22
CA ASP A 196 -13.92 0.56 5.12
C ASP A 196 -13.31 1.42 6.24
N ALA A 197 -14.11 1.89 7.21
CA ALA A 197 -13.64 2.86 8.21
C ALA A 197 -12.56 2.30 9.16
N VAL A 198 -12.57 0.99 9.37
CA VAL A 198 -11.65 0.27 10.24
C VAL A 198 -10.60 -0.54 9.48
N LEU A 199 -10.62 -0.44 8.14
CA LEU A 199 -9.72 -1.17 7.25
C LEU A 199 -8.40 -0.43 7.08
N ASN A 200 -7.29 -1.17 7.04
CA ASN A 200 -6.00 -0.67 6.56
C ASN A 200 -5.78 -1.18 5.13
N MET A 201 -5.47 -0.30 4.19
CA MET A 201 -5.29 -0.59 2.77
C MET A 201 -3.90 -0.13 2.32
N LEU A 202 -3.01 -1.10 2.07
CA LEU A 202 -1.69 -0.88 1.53
C LEU A 202 -1.78 -0.68 0.02
N ALA A 203 -1.56 0.56 -0.40
CA ALA A 203 -1.75 1.00 -1.78
C ALA A 203 -0.51 0.76 -2.64
N SER A 204 -0.64 0.93 -3.96
CA SER A 204 0.42 0.70 -4.95
C SER A 204 1.74 1.42 -4.66
N MET A 205 1.72 2.67 -4.15
CA MET A 205 2.96 3.36 -3.79
C MET A 205 3.69 2.77 -2.59
N GLN A 206 3.08 1.89 -1.80
CA GLN A 206 3.72 1.24 -0.65
C GLN A 206 4.01 -0.25 -0.88
N GLN A 207 3.81 -0.73 -2.10
CA GLN A 207 4.17 -2.07 -2.55
C GLN A 207 5.53 -2.02 -3.26
#